data_AF-A0A061D515-F1
#
_entry.id   AF-A0A061D515-F1
#
_cell.length_a   1.000
_cell.length_b   1.000
_cell.length_c   1.000
_cell.angle_alpha   90.00
_cell.angle_beta   90.00
_cell.angle_gamma   90.00
#
_symmetry.space_group_name_H-M   'P 1'
#
loop_
_entity.id
_entity.type
_entity.pdbx_description
1 polymer ?
#
loop_
_entity_poly.entity_id
_entity_poly.type
_entity_poly.pdbx_seq_one_letter_code
_entity_poly.pdbx_strand_id
1 'polypeptide(L)'
;MGRDRRCISLQGCGVTYASDELFKPETTKLYDADAQSQFGCKIDLQTAGEAAFYCPAPYVLDPPDCFNQVYVVAEVKNVIDIVLLLIALAFQHFVAVRINGQLVRPDEMLRQTPPL
;
A
#
# COMPACT_ATOMS: atom_id res chain seq x y z
N MET A 1 12.92 -13.53 -23.16
CA MET A 1 12.07 -13.01 -22.05
C MET A 1 11.48 -11.66 -22.45
N GLY A 2 10.29 -11.66 -23.09
CA GLY A 2 9.58 -10.41 -23.37
C GLY A 2 8.87 -9.94 -22.10
N ARG A 3 9.21 -8.75 -21.59
CA ARG A 3 8.36 -8.06 -20.62
C ARG A 3 7.08 -7.70 -21.36
N ASP A 4 6.05 -8.47 -21.07
CA ASP A 4 4.69 -8.21 -21.50
C ASP A 4 4.27 -6.84 -20.97
N ARG A 5 4.25 -5.83 -21.86
CA ARG A 5 3.85 -4.45 -21.55
C ARG A 5 2.33 -4.36 -21.51
N ARG A 6 1.67 -5.28 -20.81
CA ARG A 6 0.26 -5.12 -20.44
C ARG A 6 0.22 -4.19 -19.24
N CYS A 7 -0.51 -3.09 -19.35
CA CYS A 7 -0.89 -2.25 -18.22
C CYS A 7 -1.77 -3.10 -17.30
N ILE A 8 -1.14 -3.87 -16.42
CA ILE A 8 -1.83 -4.65 -15.41
C ILE A 8 -2.38 -3.68 -14.36
N SER A 9 -3.69 -3.70 -14.12
CA SER A 9 -4.28 -2.96 -13.01
C SER A 9 -3.73 -3.50 -11.70
N LEU A 10 -3.33 -2.60 -10.80
CA LEU A 10 -2.72 -2.96 -9.52
C LEU A 10 -3.80 -3.06 -8.43
N GLN A 11 -3.56 -3.81 -7.36
CA GLN A 11 -4.39 -3.64 -6.17
C GLN A 11 -4.05 -2.28 -5.55
N GLY A 12 -5.07 -1.48 -5.28
CA GLY A 12 -4.78 -0.09 -4.97
C GLY A 12 -5.99 0.82 -4.87
N CYS A 13 -5.69 2.06 -4.51
CA CYS A 13 -6.70 3.00 -4.03
C CYS A 13 -6.35 4.40 -4.47
N GLY A 14 -7.34 5.15 -4.94
CA GLY A 14 -7.18 6.54 -5.29
C GLY A 14 -8.37 7.36 -4.83
N VAL A 15 -8.15 8.66 -4.74
CA VAL A 15 -9.15 9.63 -4.24
C VAL A 15 -10.06 10.18 -5.33
N THR A 16 -9.87 9.81 -6.60
CA THR A 16 -10.67 10.32 -7.74
C THR A 16 -11.18 9.20 -8.65
N TYR A 17 -12.23 9.50 -9.44
CA TYR A 17 -12.81 8.57 -10.43
C TYR A 17 -11.80 8.08 -11.48
N ALA A 18 -10.73 8.86 -11.75
CA ALA A 18 -9.63 8.46 -12.62
C ALA A 18 -8.80 7.28 -12.07
N SER A 19 -9.04 6.87 -10.82
CA SER A 19 -8.37 5.73 -10.19
C SER A 19 -9.05 4.39 -10.46
N ASP A 20 -10.30 4.38 -10.94
CA ASP A 20 -11.05 3.15 -11.21
C ASP A 20 -10.48 2.34 -12.40
N GLU A 21 -9.77 3.00 -13.32
CA GLU A 21 -9.05 2.34 -14.42
C GLU A 21 -7.64 1.86 -14.00
N LEU A 22 -7.07 2.44 -12.95
CA LEU A 22 -5.71 2.13 -12.47
C LEU A 22 -5.71 0.94 -11.51
N PHE A 23 -6.79 0.76 -10.76
CA PHE A 23 -6.85 -0.23 -9.69
C PHE A 23 -7.87 -1.32 -9.95
N LYS A 24 -7.56 -2.53 -9.47
CA LYS A 24 -8.48 -3.66 -9.57
C LYS A 24 -9.75 -3.38 -8.77
N PRO A 25 -10.96 -3.60 -9.33
CA PRO A 25 -12.23 -3.42 -8.61
C PRO A 25 -12.39 -4.40 -7.44
N GLU A 26 -11.60 -5.48 -7.46
CA GLU A 26 -11.49 -6.50 -6.41
C GLU A 26 -10.84 -5.97 -5.11
N THR A 27 -10.21 -4.79 -5.15
CA THR A 27 -9.59 -4.18 -3.96
C THR A 27 -10.66 -3.88 -2.92
N THR A 28 -10.50 -4.42 -1.71
CA THR A 28 -11.50 -4.25 -0.65
C THR A 28 -11.59 -2.79 -0.24
N LYS A 29 -12.77 -2.19 -0.39
CA LYS A 29 -13.06 -0.79 -0.02
C LYS A 29 -13.41 -0.70 1.47
N LEU A 30 -12.91 0.32 2.15
CA LEU A 30 -13.25 0.63 3.54
C LEU A 30 -14.21 1.82 3.58
N TYR A 31 -15.29 1.65 4.33
CA TYR A 31 -16.34 2.65 4.50
C TYR A 31 -16.44 3.06 5.96
N ASP A 32 -16.84 4.30 6.20
CA ASP A 32 -17.14 4.79 7.55
C ASP A 32 -18.27 3.96 8.20
N ALA A 33 -18.46 4.09 9.51
CA ALA A 33 -19.46 3.37 10.29
C ALA A 33 -20.88 3.48 9.71
N ASP A 34 -21.20 4.62 9.11
CA ASP A 34 -22.49 4.88 8.46
C ASP A 34 -22.56 4.40 7.00
N ALA A 35 -21.49 3.78 6.48
CA ALA A 35 -21.32 3.34 5.08
C ALA A 35 -21.48 4.44 4.00
N GLN A 36 -21.54 5.71 4.40
CA GLN A 36 -21.83 6.83 3.48
C GLN A 36 -20.62 7.30 2.68
N SER A 37 -19.41 7.09 3.17
CA SER A 37 -18.18 7.56 2.52
C SER A 37 -17.11 6.49 2.57
N GLN A 38 -16.57 6.14 1.40
CA GLN A 38 -15.38 5.32 1.29
C GLN A 38 -14.19 6.17 1.75
N PHE A 39 -13.59 5.85 2.89
CA PHE A 39 -12.43 6.57 3.40
C PHE A 39 -11.10 5.91 3.01
N GLY A 40 -11.14 4.68 2.53
CA GLY A 40 -9.92 3.96 2.18
C GLY A 40 -10.17 2.58 1.60
N CYS A 41 -9.20 1.71 1.81
CA CYS A 41 -9.14 0.39 1.25
C CYS A 41 -8.22 -0.52 2.06
N LYS A 42 -8.33 -1.84 1.83
CA LYS A 42 -7.46 -2.84 2.43
C LYS A 42 -6.82 -3.68 1.34
N ILE A 43 -5.49 -3.83 1.42
CA ILE A 43 -4.68 -4.59 0.49
C ILE A 43 -3.82 -5.56 1.30
N ASP A 44 -3.82 -6.83 0.91
CA ASP A 44 -2.90 -7.83 1.44
C ASP A 44 -1.70 -7.94 0.49
N LEU A 45 -0.57 -7.34 0.88
CA LEU A 45 0.64 -7.30 0.07
C LEU A 45 1.26 -8.68 -0.20
N GLN A 46 1.05 -9.69 0.66
CA GLN A 46 1.60 -11.02 0.42
C GLN A 46 0.89 -11.70 -0.74
N THR A 47 -0.43 -11.56 -0.81
CA THR A 47 -1.24 -12.12 -1.89
C THR A 47 -1.19 -11.27 -3.17
N ALA A 48 -1.12 -9.94 -3.03
CA ALA A 48 -1.11 -9.01 -4.15
C ALA A 48 0.24 -8.97 -4.88
N GLY A 49 1.35 -9.19 -4.15
CA GLY A 49 2.73 -9.04 -4.64
C GLY A 49 3.16 -7.58 -4.80
N GLU A 50 2.29 -6.75 -5.36
CA GLU A 50 2.48 -5.30 -5.54
C GLU A 50 1.15 -4.57 -5.34
N ALA A 51 1.24 -3.40 -4.72
CA ALA A 51 0.12 -2.49 -4.51
C ALA A 51 0.50 -1.08 -4.89
N ALA A 52 -0.50 -0.23 -5.13
CA ALA A 52 -0.26 1.18 -5.35
C ALA A 52 -1.39 2.06 -4.85
N PHE A 53 -1.12 3.34 -4.70
CA PHE A 53 -2.14 4.34 -4.42
C PHE A 53 -1.87 5.63 -5.19
N TYR A 54 -2.94 6.37 -5.44
CA TYR A 54 -2.93 7.59 -6.23
C TYR A 54 -3.52 8.77 -5.45
N CYS A 55 -2.68 9.78 -5.23
CA CYS A 55 -2.99 11.00 -4.50
C CYS A 55 -2.67 12.22 -5.39
N PRO A 56 -3.63 12.67 -6.24
CA PRO A 56 -3.49 13.88 -7.05
C PRO A 56 -3.60 15.14 -6.20
N ALA A 57 -3.12 16.27 -6.73
CA ALA A 57 -3.39 17.57 -6.12
C ALA A 57 -4.91 17.82 -5.98
N PRO A 58 -5.36 18.52 -4.92
CA PRO A 58 -4.58 19.18 -3.88
C PRO A 58 -4.24 18.29 -2.66
N TYR A 59 -4.49 16.99 -2.75
CA TYR A 59 -4.23 16.06 -1.67
C TYR A 59 -2.72 15.82 -1.50
N VAL A 60 -2.30 15.65 -0.26
CA VAL A 60 -0.90 15.39 0.11
C VAL A 60 -0.80 14.08 0.87
N LEU A 61 0.36 13.46 0.81
CA LEU A 61 0.63 12.25 1.58
C LEU A 61 0.87 12.61 3.04
N ASP A 62 0.26 11.83 3.93
CA ASP A 62 0.51 11.85 5.36
C ASP A 62 0.77 10.41 5.84
N PRO A 63 1.94 10.09 6.41
CA PRO A 63 3.04 10.99 6.74
C PRO A 63 3.73 11.58 5.48
N PRO A 64 4.41 12.74 5.59
CA PRO A 64 5.00 13.42 4.44
C PRO A 64 6.01 12.59 3.66
N ASP A 65 6.69 11.66 4.34
CA ASP A 65 7.68 10.74 3.76
C ASP A 65 7.11 9.33 3.57
N CYS A 66 5.81 9.22 3.28
CA CYS A 66 5.21 7.97 2.83
C CYS A 66 5.84 7.57 1.47
N PHE A 67 6.47 6.42 1.28
CA PHE A 67 6.39 5.18 2.07
C PHE A 67 7.63 4.86 2.94
N ASN A 68 8.58 5.77 3.14
CA ASN A 68 9.65 5.54 4.13
C ASN A 68 9.09 5.57 5.55
N GLN A 69 8.00 6.31 5.76
CA GLN A 69 7.23 6.39 7.00
C GLN A 69 5.80 5.91 6.79
N VAL A 70 5.23 5.23 7.79
CA VAL A 70 3.85 4.74 7.79
C VAL A 70 3.25 4.85 9.19
N TYR A 71 1.92 4.88 9.27
CA TYR A 71 1.22 4.75 10.54
C TYR A 71 1.02 3.28 10.90
N VAL A 72 1.47 2.89 12.10
CA VAL A 72 1.18 1.58 12.70
C VAL A 72 0.55 1.83 14.06
N VAL A 73 -0.73 1.46 14.22
CA VAL A 73 -1.52 1.74 15.43
C VAL A 73 -1.47 3.22 15.81
N ALA A 74 -1.70 4.09 14.82
CA ALA A 74 -1.69 5.56 14.93
C ALA A 74 -0.33 6.20 15.28
N GLU A 75 0.76 5.44 15.34
CA GLU A 75 2.12 5.97 15.50
C GLU A 75 2.88 5.99 14.17
N VAL A 76 3.61 7.06 13.90
CA VAL A 76 4.52 7.14 12.76
C VAL A 76 5.73 6.24 13.01
N LYS A 77 6.02 5.33 12.07
CA LYS A 77 7.16 4.40 12.11
C LYS A 77 7.88 4.38 10.78
N ASN A 78 9.19 4.17 10.78
CA ASN A 78 9.89 3.94 9.52
C ASN A 78 9.60 2.53 9.03
N VAL A 79 9.44 2.37 7.71
CA VAL A 79 9.19 1.07 7.10
C VAL A 79 10.36 0.12 7.31
N ILE A 80 11.60 0.63 7.35
CA ILE A 80 12.80 -0.17 7.63
C ILE A 80 12.72 -0.83 9.02
N ASP A 81 12.03 -0.21 9.99
CA ASP A 81 11.88 -0.74 11.35
C ASP A 81 10.81 -1.85 11.43
N ILE A 82 9.93 -1.97 10.42
CA ILE A 82 8.79 -2.90 10.40
C ILE A 82 9.04 -4.07 9.45
N VAL A 83 9.60 -3.80 8.26
CA VAL A 83 9.83 -4.82 7.23
C VAL A 83 11.15 -4.55 6.52
N LEU A 84 12.12 -5.46 6.69
CA LEU A 84 13.46 -5.36 6.10
C LEU A 84 13.45 -5.45 4.55
N LEU A 85 12.31 -5.80 3.94
CA LEU A 85 12.18 -6.23 2.54
C LEU A 85 11.09 -5.48 1.75
N LEU A 86 10.56 -4.36 2.25
CA LEU A 86 9.63 -3.55 1.46
C LEU A 86 10.39 -2.62 0.51
N ILE A 87 9.98 -2.62 -0.77
CA ILE A 87 10.46 -1.68 -1.78
C ILE A 87 9.30 -0.75 -2.14
N ALA A 88 9.49 0.54 -1.94
CA ALA A 88 8.57 1.58 -2.35
C ALA A 88 9.14 2.41 -3.50
N LEU A 89 8.28 2.79 -4.44
CA LEU A 89 8.60 3.67 -5.56
C LEU A 89 7.55 4.78 -5.60
N ALA A 90 7.96 6.01 -5.32
CA ALA A 90 7.10 7.18 -5.33
C ALA A 90 7.39 8.07 -6.55
N PHE A 91 6.34 8.50 -7.23
CA PHE A 91 6.35 9.38 -8.41
C PHE A 91 5.23 10.42 -8.29
N GLN A 92 5.55 11.61 -7.79
CA GLN A 92 4.64 12.76 -7.61
C GLN A 92 3.29 12.43 -6.94
N HIS A 93 2.35 11.85 -7.68
CA HIS A 93 1.00 11.50 -7.26
C HIS A 93 0.76 9.99 -7.13
N PHE A 94 1.74 9.17 -7.49
CA PHE A 94 1.61 7.72 -7.53
C PHE A 94 2.69 7.08 -6.67
N VAL A 95 2.31 6.10 -5.87
CA VAL A 95 3.26 5.31 -5.09
C VAL A 95 2.94 3.84 -5.25
N ALA A 96 3.95 3.06 -5.61
CA ALA A 96 3.88 1.61 -5.69
C ALA A 96 4.72 0.98 -4.58
N VAL A 97 4.25 -0.14 -4.05
CA VAL A 97 4.86 -0.86 -2.93
C VAL A 97 4.84 -2.35 -3.23
N ARG A 98 5.98 -3.02 -3.03
CA ARG A 98 6.13 -4.47 -3.24
C ARG A 98 7.01 -5.10 -2.18
N ILE A 99 6.80 -6.39 -1.91
CA ILE A 99 7.68 -7.18 -1.04
C ILE A 99 8.81 -7.79 -1.89
N ASN A 100 10.06 -7.60 -1.44
CA ASN A 100 11.22 -8.24 -2.05
C ASN A 100 11.28 -9.72 -1.65
N GLY A 101 10.75 -10.61 -2.48
CA GLY A 101 10.62 -12.05 -2.20
C GLY A 101 11.92 -12.86 -2.13
N GLN A 102 13.10 -12.25 -2.10
CA GLN A 102 14.38 -12.98 -2.10
C GLN A 102 14.83 -13.47 -0.70
N LEU A 103 14.15 -13.11 0.40
CA LEU A 103 14.64 -13.40 1.76
C LEU A 103 13.58 -13.86 2.77
N VAL A 104 12.34 -14.10 2.37
CA VAL A 104 11.33 -14.67 3.28
C VAL A 104 11.54 -16.18 3.37
N ARG A 105 12.45 -16.61 4.26
CA ARG A 105 12.36 -17.96 4.81
C ARG A 105 11.05 -18.03 5.62
N PRO A 106 10.29 -19.14 5.59
CA PRO A 106 8.99 -19.26 6.24
C PRO A 106 8.95 -19.03 7.77
N ASP A 107 10.10 -18.79 8.42
CA ASP A 107 10.28 -18.75 9.87
C ASP A 107 10.34 -17.35 10.49
N GLU A 108 10.35 -16.26 9.71
CA GLU A 108 10.30 -14.90 10.28
C GLU A 108 8.86 -14.48 10.56
N MET A 109 8.29 -15.12 11.59
CA MET A 109 7.08 -14.65 12.27
C MET A 109 7.27 -13.19 12.69
N LEU A 110 6.27 -12.36 12.35
CA LEU A 110 5.96 -11.07 12.96
C LEU A 110 6.29 -11.12 14.46
N ARG A 111 7.30 -10.35 14.89
CA ARG A 111 7.53 -10.10 16.32
C ARG A 111 6.36 -9.26 16.85
N GLN A 112 5.30 -9.95 17.27
CA GLN A 112 4.29 -9.36 18.14
C GLN A 112 4.90 -9.24 19.53
N THR A 113 5.29 -8.02 19.93
CA THR A 113 5.52 -7.74 21.35
C THR A 113 4.18 -7.80 22.09
N PRO A 114 4.08 -8.51 23.23
CA PRO A 114 2.89 -8.48 24.09
C PRO A 114 2.81 -7.12 24.82
N PRO A 115 1.62 -6.59 25.10
CA PRO A 115 1.45 -5.42 25.96
C PRO A 115 1.73 -5.79 27.43
N LEU A 116 2.31 -4.84 28.18
CA LEU A 116 2.42 -4.85 29.64
C LEU A 116 1.06 -4.53 30.28
#